data_AF-A0A7H5ESM7-F1
#
_entry.id   AF-A0A7H5ESM7-F1
#
_cell.length_a   1.000
_cell.length_b   1.000
_cell.length_c   1.000
_cell.angle_alpha   90.00
_cell.angle_beta   90.00
_cell.angle_gamma   90.00
#
_symmetry.space_group_name_H-M   'P 1'
#
loop_
_entity.id
_entity.type
_entity.pdbx_description
1 polymer ?
#
loop_
_entity_poly.entity_id
_entity_poly.type
_entity_poly.pdbx_seq_one_letter_code
_entity_poly.pdbx_strand_id
1 'polypeptide(L)'
;MKTLFSTFIALALLSTPMFAQQMTPDRDDMSEKEKYERITDAKVEMDIRAQAIRTLNLTTEETEDFTPIYMEYQRYQDELEARLDRVVTEYQEEMKEDNSPKSAENERADFIEDYWEVKIAELELKKDYFDRLEDKIGADRALRFFAMEDMYRSRAIRARIAEYIPALVVVQPVNLSYQVELDEFNNWNRINIDGTVGLDHEFTSNGLKKLVKLAGAMADAEGIEVENFTEQRAMIMKKANAITKNWKSLSHANDVRAAFTATAGILEDIASDDRFITRTAWINTLKETAQAINVDKKLTDQSDHVYKFFSTAETIVNDLISQANGSMNYQNYNMRK
;
A
#
# COMPACT_ATOMS: atom_id res chain seq x y z
N MET A 1 -52.86 56.07 -27.23
CA MET A 1 -52.09 56.33 -26.00
C MET A 1 -51.47 55.02 -25.56
N LYS A 2 -50.13 54.95 -25.54
CA LYS A 2 -49.24 54.07 -24.73
C LYS A 2 -49.68 52.61 -24.53
N THR A 3 -49.18 51.67 -25.33
CA THR A 3 -48.06 50.73 -25.03
C THR A 3 -48.25 49.91 -23.75
N LEU A 4 -48.25 48.57 -23.87
CA LEU A 4 -47.16 47.70 -23.37
C LEU A 4 -47.45 46.21 -23.60
N PHE A 5 -46.44 45.55 -24.16
CA PHE A 5 -46.22 44.10 -24.21
C PHE A 5 -46.36 43.46 -22.83
N SER A 6 -46.82 42.20 -22.78
CA SER A 6 -46.14 41.19 -21.97
C SER A 6 -46.51 39.76 -22.37
N THR A 7 -45.45 39.02 -22.64
CA THR A 7 -45.34 37.70 -23.23
C THR A 7 -45.70 36.61 -22.22
N PHE A 8 -46.50 35.63 -22.64
CA PHE A 8 -46.69 34.36 -21.95
C PHE A 8 -45.44 33.49 -22.13
N ILE A 9 -44.75 33.15 -21.04
CA ILE A 9 -43.82 32.02 -21.00
C ILE A 9 -44.29 31.10 -19.88
N ALA A 10 -44.82 29.95 -20.28
CA ALA A 10 -45.02 28.80 -19.42
C ALA A 10 -43.65 28.19 -19.11
N LEU A 11 -43.25 28.18 -17.85
CA LEU A 11 -42.13 27.38 -17.38
C LEU A 11 -42.68 26.30 -16.45
N ALA A 12 -42.50 25.06 -16.88
CA ALA A 12 -42.92 23.85 -16.19
C ALA A 12 -42.18 23.71 -14.85
N LEU A 13 -42.95 23.33 -13.83
CA LEU A 13 -42.49 22.89 -12.52
C LEU A 13 -41.63 21.63 -12.68
N LEU A 14 -40.32 21.77 -12.50
CA LEU A 14 -39.45 20.66 -12.13
C LEU A 14 -39.22 20.74 -10.62
N SER A 15 -39.96 19.93 -9.87
CA SER A 15 -39.72 19.66 -8.46
C SER A 15 -38.45 18.83 -8.32
N THR A 16 -37.34 19.46 -7.96
CA THR A 16 -36.19 18.74 -7.40
C THR A 16 -36.48 18.40 -5.93
N PRO A 17 -36.07 17.21 -5.43
CA PRO A 17 -36.12 16.94 -4.01
C PRO A 17 -35.15 17.87 -3.29
N MET A 18 -35.73 18.65 -2.38
CA MET A 18 -35.07 19.56 -1.46
C MET A 18 -34.34 18.75 -0.38
N PHE A 19 -33.11 18.28 -0.66
CA PHE A 19 -32.17 17.88 0.38
C PHE A 19 -31.32 19.08 0.77
N ALA A 20 -31.92 19.96 1.55
CA ALA A 20 -31.21 20.98 2.31
C ALA A 20 -31.94 21.17 3.65
N GLN A 21 -32.04 20.09 4.43
CA GLN A 21 -32.17 20.24 5.86
C GLN A 21 -30.79 20.60 6.41
N GLN A 22 -30.66 21.90 6.65
CA GLN A 22 -29.59 22.54 7.36
C GLN A 22 -29.46 21.92 8.77
N MET A 23 -28.58 20.93 8.91
CA MET A 23 -27.94 20.65 10.19
C MET A 23 -26.88 21.75 10.38
N THR A 24 -27.21 22.76 11.16
CA THR A 24 -26.19 23.52 11.89
C THR A 24 -25.88 22.73 13.16
N PRO A 25 -24.77 21.98 13.24
CA PRO A 25 -24.20 21.68 14.54
C PRO A 25 -23.52 22.96 15.04
N ASP A 26 -23.74 23.25 16.31
CA ASP A 26 -23.09 24.30 17.07
C ASP A 26 -21.57 24.29 16.78
N ARG A 27 -21.07 25.33 16.11
CA ARG A 27 -19.68 25.48 15.68
C ARG A 27 -19.07 26.62 16.49
N ASP A 28 -18.48 26.32 17.65
CA ASP A 28 -17.41 27.20 18.16
C ASP A 28 -16.45 26.60 19.21
N ASP A 29 -16.43 25.28 19.44
CA ASP A 29 -15.62 24.72 20.54
C ASP A 29 -14.79 23.49 20.14
N MET A 30 -14.13 23.56 18.98
CA MET A 30 -13.21 22.50 18.53
C MET A 30 -11.86 23.11 18.19
N SER A 31 -10.79 22.51 18.71
CA SER A 31 -9.43 23.01 18.51
C SER A 31 -9.03 22.91 17.04
N GLU A 32 -8.16 23.82 16.58
CA GLU A 32 -7.65 23.81 15.20
C GLU A 32 -6.93 22.49 14.84
N LYS A 33 -6.38 21.78 15.83
CA LYS A 33 -5.80 20.44 15.68
C LYS A 33 -6.86 19.40 15.29
N GLU A 34 -7.97 19.34 16.01
CA GLU A 34 -9.08 18.41 15.73
C GLU A 34 -9.82 18.71 14.43
N LYS A 35 -9.80 19.97 13.97
CA LYS A 35 -10.28 20.32 12.62
C LYS A 35 -9.32 19.83 11.54
N TYR A 36 -8.01 19.96 11.76
CA TYR A 36 -6.99 19.55 10.80
C TYR A 36 -6.90 18.03 10.66
N GLU A 37 -7.00 17.28 11.76
CA GLU A 37 -7.08 15.81 11.78
C GLU A 37 -8.31 15.34 11.00
N ARG A 38 -9.51 15.86 11.29
CA ARG A 38 -10.73 15.54 10.54
C ARG A 38 -10.68 15.85 9.05
N ILE A 39 -10.02 16.93 8.64
CA ILE A 39 -9.85 17.26 7.21
C ILE A 39 -8.86 16.30 6.54
N THR A 40 -7.88 15.80 7.28
CA THR A 40 -6.89 14.84 6.80
C THR A 40 -7.52 13.45 6.69
N ASP A 41 -8.27 13.02 7.70
CA ASP A 41 -8.99 11.74 7.71
C ASP A 41 -10.03 11.67 6.60
N ALA A 42 -10.84 12.72 6.43
CA ALA A 42 -11.82 12.80 5.34
C ALA A 42 -11.16 12.78 3.94
N LYS A 43 -9.95 13.33 3.78
CA LYS A 43 -9.20 13.24 2.53
C LYS A 43 -8.67 11.83 2.27
N VAL A 44 -8.11 11.20 3.31
CA VAL A 44 -7.63 9.81 3.24
C VAL A 44 -8.77 8.85 2.88
N GLU A 45 -9.94 9.01 3.48
CA GLU A 45 -11.14 8.23 3.15
C GLU A 45 -11.62 8.44 1.71
N MET A 46 -11.67 9.69 1.25
CA MET A 46 -12.03 10.01 -0.14
C MET A 46 -11.05 9.39 -1.14
N ASP A 47 -9.75 9.41 -0.81
CA ASP A 47 -8.70 8.80 -1.61
C ASP A 47 -8.79 7.27 -1.60
N ILE A 48 -9.10 6.63 -0.46
CA ILE A 48 -9.32 5.17 -0.37
C ILE A 48 -10.53 4.75 -1.20
N ARG A 49 -11.64 5.49 -1.17
CA ARG A 49 -12.80 5.20 -2.02
C ARG A 49 -12.48 5.29 -3.50
N ALA A 50 -11.79 6.36 -3.91
CA ALA A 50 -11.35 6.54 -5.29
C ALA A 50 -10.35 5.46 -5.72
N GLN A 51 -9.46 5.04 -4.81
CA GLN A 51 -8.55 3.91 -5.00
C GLN A 51 -9.33 2.61 -5.20
N ALA A 52 -10.31 2.33 -4.33
CA ALA A 52 -11.14 1.12 -4.40
C ALA A 52 -11.84 1.02 -5.76
N ILE A 53 -12.51 2.08 -6.19
CA ILE A 53 -13.24 2.09 -7.47
C ILE A 53 -12.29 1.81 -8.65
N ARG A 54 -11.10 2.44 -8.65
CA ARG A 54 -10.08 2.23 -9.69
C ARG A 54 -9.51 0.81 -9.65
N THR A 55 -9.06 0.35 -8.50
CA THR A 55 -8.40 -0.96 -8.31
C THR A 55 -9.35 -2.13 -8.60
N LEU A 56 -10.62 -1.99 -8.21
CA LEU A 56 -11.64 -3.02 -8.43
C LEU A 56 -12.24 -2.96 -9.84
N ASN A 57 -11.91 -1.92 -10.63
CA ASN A 57 -12.42 -1.68 -11.97
C ASN A 57 -13.96 -1.75 -12.00
N LEU A 58 -14.61 -1.04 -11.07
CA LEU A 58 -16.07 -1.04 -10.95
C LEU A 58 -16.69 -0.26 -12.12
N THR A 59 -17.78 -0.79 -12.67
CA THR A 59 -18.63 -0.04 -13.60
C THR A 59 -19.37 1.09 -12.89
N THR A 60 -20.02 1.98 -13.63
CA THR A 60 -20.84 3.05 -13.04
C THR A 60 -21.95 2.47 -12.15
N GLU A 61 -22.66 1.45 -12.64
CA GLU A 61 -23.74 0.78 -11.89
C GLU A 61 -23.22 0.11 -10.62
N GLU A 62 -22.11 -0.64 -10.73
CA GLU A 62 -21.47 -1.26 -9.57
C GLU A 62 -20.92 -0.23 -8.58
N THR A 63 -20.47 0.92 -9.05
CA THR A 63 -20.01 2.02 -8.20
C THR A 63 -21.17 2.65 -7.42
N GLU A 64 -22.33 2.82 -8.06
CA GLU A 64 -23.56 3.30 -7.42
C GLU A 64 -24.04 2.35 -6.32
N ASP A 65 -23.95 1.04 -6.54
CA ASP A 65 -24.28 0.01 -5.56
C ASP A 65 -23.23 -0.15 -4.45
N PHE A 66 -21.94 -0.06 -4.79
CA PHE A 66 -20.81 -0.19 -3.86
C PHE A 66 -20.74 0.98 -2.86
N THR A 67 -20.92 2.21 -3.35
CA THR A 67 -20.71 3.43 -2.58
C THR A 67 -21.48 3.49 -1.26
N PRO A 68 -22.80 3.25 -1.22
CA PRO A 68 -23.55 3.33 0.03
C PRO A 68 -23.12 2.26 1.03
N ILE A 69 -22.78 1.05 0.57
CA ILE A 69 -22.27 -0.03 1.43
C ILE A 69 -20.91 0.35 2.01
N TYR A 70 -20.01 0.87 1.17
CA TYR A 70 -18.70 1.37 1.62
C TYR A 70 -18.80 2.49 2.65
N MET A 71 -19.67 3.49 2.42
CA MET A 71 -19.84 4.61 3.34
C MET A 71 -20.39 4.15 4.70
N GLU A 72 -21.32 3.19 4.68
CA GLU A 72 -21.84 2.62 5.93
C GLU A 72 -20.78 1.80 6.67
N TYR A 73 -20.01 0.99 5.94
CA TYR A 73 -18.87 0.24 6.47
C TYR A 73 -17.85 1.17 7.14
N GLN A 74 -17.45 2.26 6.48
CA GLN A 74 -16.50 3.23 7.04
C GLN A 74 -17.02 3.84 8.33
N ARG A 75 -18.29 4.26 8.38
CA ARG A 75 -18.87 4.81 9.62
C ARG A 75 -18.73 3.85 10.82
N TYR A 76 -19.03 2.57 10.62
CA TYR A 76 -18.88 1.58 11.70
C TYR A 76 -17.40 1.27 12.01
N GLN A 77 -16.51 1.31 11.01
CA GLN A 77 -15.08 1.22 11.25
C GLN A 77 -14.58 2.39 12.11
N ASP A 78 -15.04 3.62 11.86
CA ASP A 78 -14.64 4.80 12.63
C ASP A 78 -15.12 4.70 14.09
N GLU A 79 -16.30 4.12 14.32
CA GLU A 79 -16.81 3.83 15.68
C GLU A 79 -15.92 2.83 16.43
N LEU A 80 -15.46 1.77 15.74
CA LEU A 80 -14.53 0.78 16.31
C LEU A 80 -13.14 1.39 16.56
N GLU A 81 -12.69 2.26 15.68
CA GLU A 81 -11.42 2.98 15.82
C GLU A 81 -11.46 3.94 17.01
N ALA A 82 -12.55 4.70 17.17
CA ALA A 82 -12.76 5.52 18.35
C ALA A 82 -12.84 4.68 19.65
N ARG A 83 -13.36 3.45 19.58
CA ARG A 83 -13.35 2.52 20.72
C ARG A 83 -11.92 2.07 21.03
N LEU A 84 -11.13 1.72 20.02
CA LEU A 84 -9.72 1.37 20.20
C LEU A 84 -8.93 2.52 20.84
N ASP A 85 -9.13 3.75 20.38
CA ASP A 85 -8.44 4.93 20.93
C ASP A 85 -8.78 5.16 22.40
N ARG A 86 -10.04 4.90 22.81
CA ARG A 86 -10.43 4.94 24.23
C ARG A 86 -9.72 3.88 25.06
N VAL A 87 -9.75 2.62 24.61
CA VAL A 87 -9.08 1.50 25.29
C VAL A 87 -7.58 1.78 25.48
N VAL A 88 -6.93 2.35 24.46
CA VAL A 88 -5.51 2.75 24.55
C VAL A 88 -5.31 3.91 25.54
N THR A 89 -6.19 4.90 25.54
CA THR A 89 -6.09 6.08 26.42
C THR A 89 -6.32 5.70 27.87
N GLU A 90 -7.35 4.91 28.16
CA GLU A 90 -7.69 4.41 29.50
C GLU A 90 -6.50 3.63 30.10
N TYR A 91 -5.94 2.67 29.34
CA TYR A 91 -4.74 1.95 29.75
C TYR A 91 -3.55 2.87 30.06
N GLN A 92 -3.35 3.95 29.29
CA GLN A 92 -2.28 4.91 29.58
C GLN A 92 -2.51 5.69 30.87
N GLU A 93 -3.74 6.06 31.16
CA GLU A 93 -4.11 6.80 32.37
C GLU A 93 -3.92 5.89 33.59
N GLU A 94 -4.43 4.67 33.56
CA GLU A 94 -4.29 3.68 34.63
C GLU A 94 -2.82 3.36 34.93
N MET A 95 -2.00 3.17 33.89
CA MET A 95 -0.57 2.94 34.02
C MET A 95 0.21 4.14 34.58
N LYS A 96 -0.33 5.37 34.53
CA LYS A 96 0.27 6.56 35.16
C LYS A 96 -0.13 6.69 36.64
N GLU A 97 -1.31 6.21 37.01
CA GLU A 97 -1.89 6.37 38.35
C GLU A 97 -1.31 5.41 39.38
N ASP A 98 -1.12 4.13 39.05
CA ASP A 98 -0.47 3.14 39.92
C ASP A 98 0.63 2.36 39.20
N ASN A 99 1.85 2.43 39.75
CA ASN A 99 3.04 1.77 39.20
C ASN A 99 3.39 0.47 39.94
N SER A 100 2.50 -0.05 40.79
CA SER A 100 2.73 -1.34 41.45
C SER A 100 2.79 -2.47 40.41
N PRO A 101 3.72 -3.44 40.53
CA PRO A 101 3.85 -4.51 39.53
C PRO A 101 2.58 -5.33 39.31
N LYS A 102 1.74 -5.45 40.35
CA LYS A 102 0.50 -6.24 40.33
C LYS A 102 -0.67 -5.49 39.70
N SER A 103 -0.83 -4.19 39.95
CA SER A 103 -1.81 -3.38 39.21
C SER A 103 -1.41 -3.33 37.74
N ALA A 104 -0.14 -3.06 37.44
CA ALA A 104 0.33 -3.01 36.06
C ALA A 104 0.15 -4.33 35.28
N GLU A 105 0.18 -5.49 35.94
CA GLU A 105 -0.13 -6.78 35.31
C GLU A 105 -1.63 -6.94 35.01
N ASN A 106 -2.50 -6.51 35.92
CA ASN A 106 -3.94 -6.52 35.72
C ASN A 106 -4.37 -5.53 34.62
N GLU A 107 -3.89 -4.27 34.67
CA GLU A 107 -4.23 -3.27 33.63
C GLU A 107 -3.79 -3.75 32.24
N ARG A 108 -2.67 -4.48 32.16
CA ARG A 108 -2.22 -5.10 30.90
C ARG A 108 -3.15 -6.19 30.42
N ALA A 109 -3.67 -7.02 31.32
CA ALA A 109 -4.59 -8.11 30.98
C ALA A 109 -5.92 -7.55 30.47
N ASP A 110 -6.48 -6.58 31.18
CA ASP A 110 -7.76 -5.93 30.85
C ASP A 110 -7.66 -5.20 29.51
N PHE A 111 -6.57 -4.44 29.31
CA PHE A 111 -6.29 -3.82 28.02
C PHE A 111 -6.20 -4.83 26.87
N ILE A 112 -5.55 -5.99 27.06
CA ILE A 112 -5.45 -7.02 26.02
C ILE A 112 -6.82 -7.59 25.69
N GLU A 113 -7.66 -7.83 26.70
CA GLU A 113 -9.03 -8.31 26.53
C GLU A 113 -9.87 -7.31 25.72
N ASP A 114 -9.92 -6.05 26.14
CA ASP A 114 -10.65 -4.99 25.45
C ASP A 114 -10.16 -4.77 24.02
N TYR A 115 -8.84 -4.81 23.82
CA TYR A 115 -8.24 -4.76 22.49
C TYR A 115 -8.72 -5.90 21.59
N TRP A 116 -8.75 -7.14 22.11
CA TRP A 116 -9.24 -8.29 21.35
C TRP A 116 -10.73 -8.21 21.07
N GLU A 117 -11.54 -7.70 22.00
CA GLU A 117 -12.96 -7.47 21.75
C GLU A 117 -13.19 -6.52 20.57
N VAL A 118 -12.43 -5.42 20.51
CA VAL A 118 -12.50 -4.50 19.36
C VAL A 118 -12.11 -5.21 18.07
N LYS A 119 -11.08 -6.06 18.09
CA LYS A 119 -10.64 -6.81 16.90
C LYS A 119 -11.64 -7.88 16.46
N ILE A 120 -12.32 -8.52 17.39
CA ILE A 120 -13.41 -9.46 17.09
C ILE A 120 -14.55 -8.70 16.40
N ALA A 121 -14.96 -7.56 16.96
CA ALA A 121 -16.01 -6.73 16.37
C ALA A 121 -15.63 -6.23 14.96
N GLU A 122 -14.35 -5.89 14.72
CA GLU A 122 -13.84 -5.53 13.40
C GLU A 122 -13.97 -6.69 12.39
N LEU A 123 -13.64 -7.91 12.80
CA LEU A 123 -13.77 -9.10 11.95
C LEU A 123 -15.23 -9.45 11.66
N GLU A 124 -16.11 -9.31 12.65
CA GLU A 124 -17.56 -9.50 12.47
C GLU A 124 -18.14 -8.48 11.50
N LEU A 125 -17.72 -7.21 11.61
CA LEU A 125 -18.09 -6.15 10.67
C LEU A 125 -17.60 -6.46 9.26
N LYS A 126 -16.33 -6.87 9.09
CA LYS A 126 -15.79 -7.26 7.79
C LYS A 126 -16.56 -8.42 7.17
N LYS A 127 -16.94 -9.41 7.97
CA LYS A 127 -17.75 -10.54 7.52
C LYS A 127 -19.12 -10.08 7.00
N ASP A 128 -19.86 -9.29 7.78
CA ASP A 128 -21.18 -8.77 7.37
C ASP A 128 -21.11 -7.97 6.07
N TYR A 129 -20.10 -7.11 5.95
CA TYR A 129 -19.93 -6.28 4.76
C TYR A 129 -19.33 -7.03 3.57
N PHE A 130 -18.59 -8.12 3.80
CA PHE A 130 -18.19 -9.03 2.74
C PHE A 130 -19.41 -9.66 2.08
N ASP A 131 -20.34 -10.21 2.87
CA ASP A 131 -21.57 -10.82 2.35
C ASP A 131 -22.38 -9.80 1.51
N ARG A 132 -22.49 -8.55 2.00
CA ARG A 132 -23.18 -7.48 1.29
C ARG A 132 -22.48 -7.04 0.00
N LEU A 133 -21.15 -7.02 0.00
CA LEU A 133 -20.36 -6.62 -1.16
C LEU A 133 -20.26 -7.74 -2.20
N GLU A 134 -20.16 -9.00 -1.81
CA GLU A 134 -20.08 -10.11 -2.77
C GLU A 134 -21.33 -10.19 -3.64
N ASP A 135 -22.51 -9.90 -3.07
CA ASP A 135 -23.78 -9.84 -3.80
C ASP A 135 -23.79 -8.74 -4.88
N LYS A 136 -23.00 -7.68 -4.71
CA LYS A 136 -23.01 -6.49 -5.56
C LYS A 136 -21.88 -6.44 -6.57
N ILE A 137 -20.68 -6.81 -6.15
CA ILE A 137 -19.47 -6.72 -6.98
C ILE A 137 -18.80 -8.08 -7.21
N GLY A 138 -19.32 -9.16 -6.63
CA GLY A 138 -18.77 -10.50 -6.72
C GLY A 138 -17.64 -10.74 -5.71
N ALA A 139 -17.53 -12.00 -5.28
CA ALA A 139 -16.62 -12.44 -4.21
C ALA A 139 -15.15 -12.05 -4.45
N ASP A 140 -14.63 -12.20 -5.68
CA ASP A 140 -13.23 -11.87 -5.99
C ASP A 140 -12.93 -10.37 -5.78
N ARG A 141 -13.87 -9.48 -6.13
CA ARG A 141 -13.70 -8.03 -5.97
C ARG A 141 -13.95 -7.60 -4.54
N ALA A 142 -14.93 -8.21 -3.86
CA ALA A 142 -15.12 -8.00 -2.42
C ALA A 142 -13.88 -8.40 -1.62
N LEU A 143 -13.27 -9.55 -1.92
CA LEU A 143 -12.02 -9.99 -1.28
C LEU A 143 -10.87 -9.01 -1.53
N ARG A 144 -10.71 -8.53 -2.77
CA ARG A 144 -9.69 -7.52 -3.12
C ARG A 144 -9.92 -6.20 -2.40
N PHE A 145 -11.17 -5.79 -2.20
CA PHE A 145 -11.51 -4.60 -1.43
C PHE A 145 -11.00 -4.72 0.01
N PHE A 146 -11.34 -5.81 0.71
CA PHE A 146 -10.90 -6.00 2.10
C PHE A 146 -9.39 -6.21 2.22
N ALA A 147 -8.75 -6.90 1.27
CA ALA A 147 -7.30 -7.00 1.25
C ALA A 147 -6.61 -5.62 1.09
N MET A 148 -7.18 -4.75 0.25
CA MET A 148 -6.70 -3.38 0.07
C MET A 148 -6.98 -2.53 1.32
N GLU A 149 -8.15 -2.68 1.94
CA GLU A 149 -8.51 -1.94 3.15
C GLU A 149 -7.63 -2.34 4.35
N ASP A 150 -7.40 -3.64 4.54
CA ASP A 150 -6.48 -4.19 5.53
C ASP A 150 -5.08 -3.60 5.35
N MET A 151 -4.62 -3.47 4.10
CA MET A 151 -3.32 -2.92 3.77
C MET A 151 -3.18 -1.45 4.24
N TYR A 152 -4.18 -0.61 3.99
CA TYR A 152 -4.17 0.79 4.43
C TYR A 152 -4.35 0.92 5.95
N ARG A 153 -5.34 0.23 6.53
CA ARG A 153 -5.68 0.35 7.96
C ARG A 153 -4.66 -0.28 8.88
N SER A 154 -4.13 -1.46 8.54
CA SER A 154 -3.16 -2.12 9.41
C SER A 154 -1.92 -1.25 9.60
N ARG A 155 -1.57 -0.40 8.63
CA ARG A 155 -0.46 0.56 8.78
C ARG A 155 -0.77 1.66 9.79
N ALA A 156 -1.95 2.28 9.70
CA ALA A 156 -2.36 3.36 10.61
C ALA A 156 -2.54 2.86 12.06
N ILE A 157 -3.21 1.71 12.22
CA ILE A 157 -3.46 1.09 13.52
C ILE A 157 -2.15 0.66 14.18
N ARG A 158 -1.21 0.08 13.44
CA ARG A 158 0.10 -0.32 14.00
C ARG A 158 0.97 0.87 14.38
N ALA A 159 0.93 1.98 13.63
CA ALA A 159 1.65 3.20 14.01
C ALA A 159 1.18 3.71 15.38
N ARG A 160 -0.13 3.68 15.64
CA ARG A 160 -0.70 3.98 16.96
C ARG A 160 -0.29 2.95 18.01
N ILE A 161 -0.51 1.66 17.77
CA ILE A 161 -0.24 0.61 18.78
C ILE A 161 1.26 0.54 19.14
N ALA A 162 2.18 0.71 18.17
CA ALA A 162 3.61 0.69 18.42
C ALA A 162 4.10 1.89 19.26
N GLU A 163 3.44 3.05 19.14
CA GLU A 163 3.70 4.22 19.99
C GLU A 163 3.37 3.94 21.46
N TYR A 164 2.28 3.23 21.70
CA TYR A 164 1.69 3.13 23.04
C TYR A 164 2.04 1.82 23.76
N ILE A 165 2.14 0.70 23.05
CA ILE A 165 2.34 -0.64 23.65
C ILE A 165 3.25 -1.50 22.76
N PRO A 166 4.58 -1.40 22.93
CA PRO A 166 5.56 -2.14 22.12
C PRO A 166 5.41 -3.67 22.17
N ALA A 167 4.79 -4.23 23.23
CA ALA A 167 4.61 -5.67 23.39
C ALA A 167 3.55 -6.28 22.43
N LEU A 168 2.57 -5.49 21.98
CA LEU A 168 1.51 -5.96 21.07
C LEU A 168 2.01 -6.23 19.64
N VAL A 169 3.17 -5.64 19.27
CA VAL A 169 3.87 -5.87 17.99
C VAL A 169 4.18 -7.37 17.76
N VAL A 170 4.23 -8.18 18.83
CA VAL A 170 4.53 -9.61 18.77
C VAL A 170 3.30 -10.46 18.36
N VAL A 171 2.07 -9.96 18.55
CA VAL A 171 0.84 -10.78 18.41
C VAL A 171 0.21 -10.67 17.01
N GLN A 172 0.42 -9.57 16.28
CA GLN A 172 -0.02 -9.41 14.90
C GLN A 172 1.18 -9.48 13.93
N PRO A 173 1.48 -10.65 13.33
CA PRO A 173 2.56 -10.74 12.36
C PRO A 173 2.27 -9.84 11.15
N VAL A 174 3.30 -9.15 10.67
CA VAL A 174 3.23 -8.30 9.50
C VAL A 174 3.09 -9.19 8.25
N ASN A 175 1.88 -9.35 7.74
CA ASN A 175 1.68 -9.83 6.38
C ASN A 175 1.79 -8.63 5.44
N LEU A 176 2.89 -8.55 4.68
CA LEU A 176 2.99 -7.61 3.56
C LEU A 176 1.92 -8.01 2.54
N SER A 177 1.17 -7.04 2.00
CA SER A 177 0.20 -7.30 0.93
C SER A 177 0.86 -7.87 -0.34
N TYR A 178 2.17 -7.68 -0.46
CA TYR A 178 3.04 -8.21 -1.51
C TYR A 178 4.02 -9.28 -0.99
N GLN A 179 3.72 -9.95 0.13
CA GLN A 179 4.55 -11.04 0.67
C GLN A 179 4.73 -12.17 -0.35
N VAL A 180 3.70 -12.46 -1.15
CA VAL A 180 3.77 -13.47 -2.22
C VAL A 180 4.83 -13.07 -3.25
N GLU A 181 4.80 -11.84 -3.75
CA GLU A 181 5.79 -11.33 -4.71
C GLU A 181 7.19 -11.29 -4.10
N LEU A 182 7.30 -10.97 -2.82
CA LEU A 182 8.57 -10.96 -2.09
C LEU A 182 9.15 -12.37 -2.01
N ASP A 183 8.34 -13.35 -1.59
CA ASP A 183 8.77 -14.74 -1.50
C ASP A 183 9.11 -15.30 -2.87
N GLU A 184 8.34 -14.95 -3.90
CA GLU A 184 8.64 -15.32 -5.28
C GLU A 184 10.00 -14.74 -5.73
N PHE A 185 10.32 -13.50 -5.40
CA PHE A 185 11.60 -12.86 -5.75
C PHE A 185 12.77 -13.24 -4.82
N ASN A 186 12.53 -13.67 -3.59
CA ASN A 186 13.62 -14.15 -2.73
C ASN A 186 13.96 -15.62 -3.03
N ASN A 187 13.03 -16.38 -3.63
CA ASN A 187 13.20 -17.81 -3.88
C ASN A 187 13.33 -18.20 -5.37
N TRP A 188 13.20 -17.28 -6.32
CA TRP A 188 13.22 -17.64 -7.76
C TRP A 188 14.52 -18.34 -8.19
N ASN A 189 15.67 -17.99 -7.61
CA ASN A 189 16.96 -18.61 -7.89
C ASN A 189 17.09 -20.04 -7.32
N ARG A 190 16.20 -20.45 -6.41
CA ARG A 190 16.13 -21.81 -5.83
C ARG A 190 15.24 -22.75 -6.64
N ILE A 191 14.34 -22.20 -7.48
CA ILE A 191 13.36 -22.98 -8.25
C ILE A 191 13.91 -23.37 -9.63
N ASN A 192 14.89 -22.64 -10.17
CA ASN A 192 15.61 -23.01 -11.39
C ASN A 192 16.83 -23.88 -11.08
N ILE A 193 16.90 -25.06 -11.72
CA ILE A 193 17.70 -26.24 -11.35
C ILE A 193 19.23 -26.08 -11.40
N ASP A 194 19.77 -24.89 -11.65
CA ASP A 194 21.20 -24.62 -11.43
C ASP A 194 21.52 -23.27 -10.76
N GLY A 195 20.52 -22.38 -10.57
CA GLY A 195 20.75 -21.04 -10.00
C GLY A 195 21.79 -20.20 -10.76
N THR A 196 22.09 -20.53 -12.01
CA THR A 196 23.20 -19.91 -12.76
C THR A 196 22.75 -19.13 -13.99
N VAL A 197 23.55 -18.14 -14.39
CA VAL A 197 23.42 -17.45 -15.68
C VAL A 197 23.88 -18.39 -16.81
N GLY A 198 22.97 -19.27 -17.23
CA GLY A 198 23.16 -20.21 -18.33
C GLY A 198 22.90 -19.62 -19.71
N LEU A 199 23.13 -20.45 -20.74
CA LEU A 199 22.88 -20.09 -22.14
C LEU A 199 21.39 -19.87 -22.43
N ASP A 200 20.48 -20.51 -21.69
CA ASP A 200 19.04 -20.32 -21.83
C ASP A 200 18.54 -18.97 -21.30
N HIS A 201 19.36 -18.26 -20.50
CA HIS A 201 19.02 -17.01 -19.84
C HIS A 201 17.75 -17.06 -18.97
N GLU A 202 17.27 -18.25 -18.60
CA GLU A 202 16.11 -18.41 -17.72
C GLU A 202 16.37 -17.77 -16.36
N PHE A 203 17.61 -17.84 -15.87
CA PHE A 203 17.97 -17.16 -14.64
C PHE A 203 17.67 -15.65 -14.75
N THR A 204 18.28 -14.98 -15.73
CA THR A 204 18.13 -13.52 -15.85
C THR A 204 16.68 -13.11 -16.17
N SER A 205 15.99 -13.88 -17.01
CA SER A 205 14.60 -13.63 -17.38
C SER A 205 13.65 -13.72 -16.18
N ASN A 206 13.76 -14.78 -15.39
CA ASN A 206 12.88 -15.00 -14.25
C ASN A 206 13.14 -14.00 -13.12
N GLY A 207 14.40 -13.71 -12.82
CA GLY A 207 14.76 -12.68 -11.84
C GLY A 207 14.16 -11.32 -12.19
N LEU A 208 14.27 -10.88 -13.46
CA LEU A 208 13.69 -9.62 -13.92
C LEU A 208 12.16 -9.58 -13.76
N LYS A 209 11.47 -10.66 -14.16
CA LYS A 209 10.01 -10.76 -14.06
C LYS A 209 9.53 -10.69 -12.63
N LYS A 210 10.20 -11.40 -11.72
CA LYS A 210 9.85 -11.41 -10.30
C LYS A 210 10.16 -10.07 -9.63
N LEU A 211 11.32 -9.48 -9.91
CA LEU A 211 11.70 -8.19 -9.36
C LEU A 211 10.75 -7.06 -9.79
N VAL A 212 10.40 -6.97 -11.08
CA VAL A 212 9.49 -5.91 -11.55
C VAL A 212 8.05 -6.13 -11.08
N LYS A 213 7.63 -7.39 -10.87
CA LYS A 213 6.34 -7.71 -10.27
C LYS A 213 6.30 -7.26 -8.81
N LEU A 214 7.35 -7.56 -8.04
CA LEU A 214 7.51 -7.10 -6.66
C LEU A 214 7.54 -5.57 -6.57
N ALA A 215 8.34 -4.91 -7.39
CA ALA A 215 8.40 -3.44 -7.40
C ALA A 215 7.03 -2.81 -7.70
N GLY A 216 6.26 -3.39 -8.62
CA GLY A 216 4.88 -2.94 -8.89
C GLY A 216 3.95 -3.16 -7.71
N ALA A 217 3.98 -4.35 -7.12
CA ALA A 217 3.15 -4.66 -5.96
C ALA A 217 3.50 -3.78 -4.75
N MET A 218 4.78 -3.45 -4.57
CA MET A 218 5.23 -2.47 -3.58
C MET A 218 4.71 -1.07 -3.89
N ALA A 219 4.88 -0.58 -5.12
CA ALA A 219 4.40 0.75 -5.50
C ALA A 219 2.88 0.87 -5.33
N ASP A 220 2.12 -0.14 -5.75
CA ASP A 220 0.66 -0.19 -5.60
C ASP A 220 0.25 -0.22 -4.12
N ALA A 221 0.92 -1.05 -3.32
CA ALA A 221 0.59 -1.22 -1.92
C ALA A 221 0.95 -0.01 -1.05
N GLU A 222 2.06 0.63 -1.40
CA GLU A 222 2.55 1.80 -0.71
C GLU A 222 1.95 3.08 -1.31
N GLY A 223 1.15 3.02 -2.38
CA GLY A 223 0.58 4.20 -3.03
C GLY A 223 1.67 5.16 -3.51
N ILE A 224 2.72 4.62 -4.14
CA ILE A 224 3.86 5.37 -4.68
C ILE A 224 3.70 5.50 -6.18
N GLU A 225 3.76 6.73 -6.68
CA GLU A 225 3.76 6.97 -8.13
C GLU A 225 5.16 6.73 -8.69
N VAL A 226 5.26 5.80 -9.64
CA VAL A 226 6.49 5.50 -10.38
C VAL A 226 6.33 6.00 -11.81
N GLU A 227 7.31 6.76 -12.30
CA GLU A 227 7.18 7.46 -13.58
C GLU A 227 7.12 6.47 -14.76
N ASN A 228 6.06 6.55 -15.57
CA ASN A 228 5.84 5.68 -16.73
C ASN A 228 5.92 4.17 -16.38
N PHE A 229 5.49 3.77 -15.17
CA PHE A 229 5.65 2.41 -14.68
C PHE A 229 5.10 1.35 -15.63
N THR A 230 3.91 1.59 -16.20
CA THR A 230 3.25 0.64 -17.12
C THR A 230 4.11 0.36 -18.35
N GLU A 231 4.64 1.42 -18.97
CA GLU A 231 5.50 1.35 -20.14
C GLU A 231 6.84 0.68 -19.81
N GLN A 232 7.46 1.08 -18.70
CA GLN A 232 8.73 0.52 -18.24
C GLN A 232 8.59 -0.98 -17.93
N ARG A 233 7.54 -1.37 -17.19
CA ARG A 233 7.21 -2.77 -16.89
C ARG A 233 6.99 -3.58 -18.15
N ALA A 234 6.20 -3.07 -19.10
CA ALA A 234 5.96 -3.75 -20.38
C ALA A 234 7.27 -3.95 -21.17
N MET A 235 8.14 -2.95 -21.19
CA MET A 235 9.46 -3.01 -21.82
C MET A 235 10.36 -4.05 -21.15
N ILE A 236 10.44 -4.06 -19.82
CA ILE A 236 11.23 -5.04 -19.04
C ILE A 236 10.73 -6.47 -19.32
N MET A 237 9.42 -6.70 -19.23
CA MET A 237 8.81 -8.01 -19.49
C MET A 237 9.10 -8.50 -20.92
N LYS A 238 8.99 -7.60 -21.91
CA LYS A 238 9.31 -7.91 -23.31
C LYS A 238 10.77 -8.31 -23.47
N LYS A 239 11.71 -7.59 -22.87
CA LYS A 239 13.15 -7.88 -22.95
C LYS A 239 13.52 -9.16 -22.21
N ALA A 240 12.98 -9.38 -21.02
CA ALA A 240 13.15 -10.64 -20.27
C ALA A 240 12.67 -11.85 -21.09
N ASN A 241 11.56 -11.73 -21.83
CA ASN A 241 11.09 -12.80 -22.73
C ASN A 241 11.91 -12.94 -24.02
N ALA A 242 12.60 -11.89 -24.47
CA ALA A 242 13.39 -11.93 -25.70
C ALA A 242 14.70 -12.70 -25.50
N ILE A 243 15.34 -12.54 -24.34
CA ILE A 243 16.65 -13.14 -24.07
C ILE A 243 16.63 -14.67 -23.97
N THR A 244 15.47 -15.30 -23.77
CA THR A 244 15.35 -16.77 -23.72
C THR A 244 15.14 -17.43 -25.09
N LYS A 245 14.94 -16.65 -26.16
CA LYS A 245 14.54 -17.19 -27.48
C LYS A 245 15.71 -17.57 -28.39
N ASN A 246 16.86 -16.89 -28.29
CA ASN A 246 18.01 -17.14 -29.16
C ASN A 246 19.33 -17.01 -28.41
N TRP A 247 19.71 -18.06 -27.67
CA TRP A 247 20.90 -18.12 -26.81
C TRP A 247 22.23 -17.69 -27.46
N LYS A 248 22.34 -17.65 -28.80
CA LYS A 248 23.56 -17.20 -29.50
C LYS A 248 23.60 -15.68 -29.75
N SER A 249 22.51 -14.95 -29.50
CA SER A 249 22.45 -13.53 -29.81
C SER A 249 23.32 -12.70 -28.87
N LEU A 250 24.14 -11.82 -29.46
CA LEU A 250 24.85 -10.78 -28.69
C LEU A 250 23.90 -9.66 -28.25
N SER A 251 22.71 -9.55 -28.83
CA SER A 251 21.72 -8.54 -28.43
C SER A 251 21.22 -8.71 -27.00
N HIS A 252 21.39 -9.89 -26.40
CA HIS A 252 20.92 -10.16 -25.04
C HIS A 252 21.57 -9.25 -24.01
N ALA A 253 22.85 -8.92 -24.17
CA ALA A 253 23.52 -7.98 -23.27
C ALA A 253 22.91 -6.58 -23.37
N ASN A 254 22.53 -6.14 -24.57
CA ASN A 254 21.82 -4.87 -24.77
C ASN A 254 20.42 -4.88 -24.16
N ASP A 255 19.68 -5.98 -24.33
CA ASP A 255 18.34 -6.12 -23.74
C ASP A 255 18.40 -6.18 -22.21
N VAL A 256 19.35 -6.92 -21.64
CA VAL A 256 19.53 -6.97 -20.19
C VAL A 256 19.98 -5.63 -19.63
N ARG A 257 20.94 -4.95 -20.25
CA ARG A 257 21.35 -3.60 -19.82
C ARG A 257 20.17 -2.64 -19.78
N ALA A 258 19.35 -2.63 -20.83
CA ALA A 258 18.18 -1.75 -20.91
C ALA A 258 17.12 -2.11 -19.85
N ALA A 259 16.84 -3.40 -19.65
CA ALA A 259 15.91 -3.85 -18.62
C ALA A 259 16.41 -3.51 -17.21
N PHE A 260 17.68 -3.80 -16.90
CA PHE A 260 18.31 -3.47 -15.62
C PHE A 260 18.32 -1.97 -15.33
N THR A 261 18.59 -1.14 -16.35
CA THR A 261 18.57 0.32 -16.20
C THR A 261 17.17 0.81 -15.85
N ALA A 262 16.14 0.33 -16.53
CA ALA A 262 14.75 0.69 -16.21
C ALA A 262 14.33 0.18 -14.82
N THR A 263 14.67 -1.06 -14.47
CA THR A 263 14.39 -1.60 -13.13
C THR A 263 15.09 -0.78 -12.03
N ALA A 264 16.32 -0.32 -12.26
CA ALA A 264 17.02 0.55 -11.31
C ALA A 264 16.33 1.92 -11.16
N GLY A 265 15.75 2.46 -12.25
CA GLY A 265 14.91 3.66 -12.20
C GLY A 265 13.65 3.46 -11.37
N ILE A 266 12.90 2.37 -11.61
CA ILE A 266 11.72 2.01 -10.81
C ILE A 266 12.05 1.94 -9.31
N LEU A 267 13.14 1.26 -8.95
CA LEU A 267 13.54 1.13 -7.54
C LEU A 267 14.04 2.43 -6.94
N GLU A 268 14.62 3.33 -7.75
CA GLU A 268 14.97 4.68 -7.31
C GLU A 268 13.72 5.52 -7.05
N ASP A 269 12.74 5.51 -7.94
CA ASP A 269 11.47 6.23 -7.75
C ASP A 269 10.79 5.78 -6.46
N ILE A 270 10.70 4.45 -6.24
CA ILE A 270 10.16 3.89 -4.99
C ILE A 270 10.99 4.36 -3.79
N ALA A 271 12.32 4.25 -3.85
CA ALA A 271 13.20 4.63 -2.74
C ALA A 271 13.29 6.13 -2.47
N SER A 272 12.79 6.97 -3.39
CA SER A 272 12.80 8.42 -3.28
C SER A 272 11.53 8.99 -2.66
N ASP A 273 10.50 8.15 -2.46
CA ASP A 273 9.32 8.54 -1.69
C ASP A 273 9.72 8.95 -0.26
N ASP A 274 9.09 10.01 0.23
CA ASP A 274 9.27 10.69 1.50
C ASP A 274 9.28 9.73 2.70
N ARG A 275 8.59 8.59 2.56
CA ARG A 275 8.43 7.56 3.59
C ARG A 275 9.68 6.70 3.78
N PHE A 276 10.64 6.76 2.86
CA PHE A 276 11.87 6.00 2.91
C PHE A 276 13.10 6.89 3.06
N ILE A 277 14.05 6.38 3.83
CA ILE A 277 15.43 6.85 3.86
C ILE A 277 16.13 6.25 2.65
N THR A 278 16.29 7.06 1.61
CA THR A 278 16.98 6.65 0.38
C THR A 278 18.43 6.27 0.67
N ARG A 279 18.79 5.02 0.35
CA ARG A 279 20.18 4.52 0.41
C ARG A 279 20.90 4.79 -0.90
N THR A 280 21.23 6.05 -1.18
CA THR A 280 21.79 6.50 -2.48
C THR A 280 22.99 5.67 -2.95
N ALA A 281 23.84 5.21 -2.04
CA ALA A 281 24.99 4.36 -2.39
C ALA A 281 24.58 3.02 -3.04
N TRP A 282 23.50 2.39 -2.57
CA TRP A 282 23.00 1.13 -3.14
C TRP A 282 22.29 1.38 -4.48
N ILE A 283 21.51 2.45 -4.60
CA ILE A 283 20.89 2.85 -5.87
C ILE A 283 21.95 3.13 -6.93
N ASN A 284 23.00 3.88 -6.59
CA ASN A 284 24.13 4.14 -7.49
C ASN A 284 24.83 2.84 -7.87
N THR A 285 25.09 1.95 -6.91
CA THR A 285 25.70 0.63 -7.17
C THR A 285 24.85 -0.19 -8.15
N LEU A 286 23.53 -0.17 -8.00
CA LEU A 286 22.60 -0.88 -8.87
C LEU A 286 22.65 -0.33 -10.31
N LYS A 287 22.59 1.00 -10.47
CA LYS A 287 22.69 1.70 -11.76
C LYS A 287 24.03 1.46 -12.45
N GLU A 288 25.13 1.61 -11.72
CA GLU A 288 26.49 1.36 -12.23
C GLU A 288 26.64 -0.09 -12.68
N THR A 289 26.10 -1.05 -11.92
CA THR A 289 26.13 -2.47 -12.28
C THR A 289 25.33 -2.75 -13.55
N ALA A 290 24.17 -2.10 -13.73
CA ALA A 290 23.41 -2.17 -14.97
C ALA A 290 24.23 -1.62 -16.16
N GLN A 291 24.85 -0.45 -15.99
CA GLN A 291 25.63 0.22 -17.04
C GLN A 291 26.92 -0.52 -17.40
N ALA A 292 27.49 -1.28 -16.46
CA ALA A 292 28.71 -2.07 -16.65
C ALA A 292 28.53 -3.26 -17.62
N ILE A 293 27.28 -3.66 -17.92
CA ILE A 293 27.01 -4.68 -18.94
C ILE A 293 27.49 -4.18 -20.31
N ASN A 294 28.54 -4.81 -20.82
CA ASN A 294 29.09 -4.53 -22.14
C ASN A 294 28.24 -5.22 -23.21
N VAL A 295 27.66 -4.43 -24.10
CA VAL A 295 26.76 -4.90 -25.16
C VAL A 295 27.45 -5.67 -26.29
N ASP A 296 28.77 -5.55 -26.39
CA ASP A 296 29.59 -6.24 -27.40
C ASP A 296 30.11 -7.59 -26.89
N LYS A 297 29.79 -7.97 -25.65
CA LYS A 297 30.13 -9.26 -25.04
C LYS A 297 28.87 -10.10 -24.82
N LYS A 298 29.03 -11.43 -24.84
CA LYS A 298 27.94 -12.33 -24.45
C LYS A 298 27.54 -12.06 -23.01
N LEU A 299 26.25 -12.19 -22.71
CA LEU A 299 25.74 -12.01 -21.35
C LEU A 299 26.26 -13.09 -20.39
N THR A 300 26.44 -14.33 -20.87
CA THR A 300 27.00 -15.42 -20.06
C THR A 300 28.42 -15.16 -19.58
N ASP A 301 29.19 -14.39 -20.34
CA ASP A 301 30.57 -14.03 -20.00
C ASP A 301 30.62 -12.85 -19.00
N GLN A 302 29.45 -12.37 -18.57
CA GLN A 302 29.25 -11.21 -17.70
C GLN A 302 28.29 -11.55 -16.54
N SER A 303 28.24 -12.83 -16.16
CA SER A 303 27.36 -13.36 -15.11
C SER A 303 27.56 -12.66 -13.76
N ASP A 304 28.79 -12.25 -13.43
CA ASP A 304 29.09 -11.51 -12.20
C ASP A 304 28.30 -10.21 -12.08
N HIS A 305 28.11 -9.48 -13.19
CA HIS A 305 27.29 -8.26 -13.20
C HIS A 305 25.80 -8.58 -13.01
N VAL A 306 25.33 -9.70 -13.57
CA VAL A 306 23.94 -10.16 -13.39
C VAL A 306 23.68 -10.53 -11.93
N TYR A 307 24.55 -11.31 -11.31
CA TYR A 307 24.41 -11.69 -9.90
C TYR A 307 24.49 -10.46 -8.99
N LYS A 308 25.47 -9.58 -9.22
CA LYS A 308 25.62 -8.35 -8.44
C LYS A 308 24.40 -7.43 -8.56
N PHE A 309 23.79 -7.35 -9.75
CA PHE A 309 22.57 -6.57 -9.94
C PHE A 309 21.44 -7.11 -9.07
N PHE A 310 21.15 -8.40 -9.14
CA PHE A 310 20.05 -9.00 -8.37
C PHE A 310 20.30 -8.97 -6.86
N SER A 311 21.52 -9.22 -6.38
CA SER A 311 21.81 -9.14 -4.94
C SER A 311 21.73 -7.71 -4.40
N THR A 312 22.13 -6.72 -5.21
CA THR A 312 21.96 -5.30 -4.85
C THR A 312 20.48 -4.93 -4.83
N ALA A 313 19.70 -5.38 -5.82
CA ALA A 313 18.26 -5.15 -5.87
C ALA A 313 17.53 -5.80 -4.68
N GLU A 314 17.89 -7.04 -4.33
CA GLU A 314 17.39 -7.72 -3.14
C GLU A 314 17.71 -6.97 -1.85
N THR A 315 18.94 -6.45 -1.72
CA THR A 315 19.33 -5.61 -0.57
C THR A 315 18.46 -4.35 -0.49
N ILE A 316 18.25 -3.66 -1.60
CA ILE A 316 17.42 -2.45 -1.66
C ILE A 316 15.98 -2.77 -1.28
N VAL A 317 15.38 -3.78 -1.92
CA VAL A 317 13.97 -4.11 -1.69
C VAL A 317 13.75 -4.57 -0.25
N ASN A 318 14.62 -5.43 0.30
CA ASN A 318 14.50 -5.86 1.69
C ASN A 318 14.69 -4.71 2.70
N ASP A 319 15.55 -3.73 2.40
CA ASP A 319 15.68 -2.52 3.23
C ASP A 319 14.43 -1.65 3.12
N LEU A 320 13.92 -1.37 1.92
CA LEU A 320 12.67 -0.62 1.74
C LEU A 320 11.50 -1.29 2.45
N ILE A 321 11.42 -2.62 2.42
CA ILE A 321 10.42 -3.39 3.14
C ILE A 321 10.65 -3.30 4.64
N SER A 322 11.89 -3.42 5.09
CA SER A 322 12.24 -3.21 6.50
C SER A 322 11.92 -1.80 6.96
N GLN A 323 11.98 -0.79 6.09
CA GLN A 323 11.57 0.57 6.38
C GLN A 323 10.04 0.71 6.32
N ALA A 324 9.33 0.11 5.37
CA ALA A 324 7.87 0.07 5.38
C ALA A 324 7.35 -0.57 6.69
N ASN A 325 8.04 -1.60 7.17
CA ASN A 325 7.77 -2.28 8.43
C ASN A 325 8.28 -1.52 9.66
N GLY A 326 9.42 -0.82 9.53
CA GLY A 326 10.20 -0.24 10.64
C GLY A 326 10.11 1.28 10.79
N SER A 327 9.62 2.01 9.79
CA SER A 327 9.21 3.42 9.89
C SER A 327 8.01 3.59 10.83
N MET A 328 7.42 2.49 11.31
CA MET A 328 6.54 2.47 12.48
C MET A 328 7.28 2.55 13.84
N ASN A 329 8.61 2.38 13.88
CA ASN A 329 9.43 2.42 15.10
C ASN A 329 10.40 3.63 15.18
N TYR A 330 10.76 4.28 14.07
CA TYR A 330 11.87 5.25 14.07
C TYR A 330 11.49 6.73 14.30
N GLN A 331 10.22 7.13 14.13
CA GLN A 331 9.81 8.50 14.47
C GLN A 331 9.80 8.76 15.98
N ASN A 332 9.68 7.72 16.81
CA ASN A 332 9.61 7.86 18.28
C ASN A 332 10.96 7.85 19.01
N TYR A 333 12.07 7.56 18.34
CA TYR A 333 13.39 7.58 18.99
C TYR A 333 14.08 8.96 18.96
N ASN A 334 13.66 9.86 18.07
CA ASN A 334 14.28 11.18 17.93
C ASN A 334 13.52 12.33 18.63
N MET A 335 12.41 12.05 19.34
CA MET A 335 11.74 13.04 20.20
C MET A 335 12.07 12.88 21.70
N ARG A 336 13.03 12.01 22.05
CA ARG A 336 13.60 11.91 23.40
C ARG A 336 15.08 12.33 23.38
N LYS A 337 15.32 13.61 23.15
CA LYS A 337 16.51 14.31 23.64
C LYS A 337 16.13 15.66 24.22
#